data_AF-A0A1A9I5N9-F1
#
_entry.id   AF-A0A1A9I5N9-F1
#
_cell.length_a   1.000
_cell.length_b   1.000
_cell.length_c   1.000
_cell.angle_alpha   90.00
_cell.angle_beta   90.00
_cell.angle_gamma   90.00
#
_symmetry.space_group_name_H-M   'P 1'
#
loop_
_entity.id
_entity.type
_entity.pdbx_description
1 polymer ?
#
loop_
_entity_poly.entity_id
_entity_poly.type
_entity_poly.pdbx_seq_one_letter_code
_entity_poly.pdbx_strand_id
1 'polypeptide(L)' 'MGDEAIINEKLEKMSAIFREPTPELFRELFTEDCDYITFNGRHLKGIEENLRAHQQLAGLRLFRGAELLWESRQIRC' A
#
# COMPACT_ATOMS: atom_id res chain seq x y z
N MET A 1 22.18 3.34 -6.49
CA MET A 1 21.08 3.26 -5.50
C MET A 1 21.05 1.82 -5.03
N GLY A 2 21.01 1.56 -3.72
CA GLY A 2 20.90 0.20 -3.19
C GLY A 2 19.44 -0.22 -3.04
N ASP A 3 19.17 -1.52 -3.01
CA ASP A 3 17.80 -2.06 -2.92
C ASP A 3 17.06 -1.57 -1.67
N GLU A 4 17.75 -1.44 -0.54
CA GLU A 4 17.19 -0.87 0.69
C GLU A 4 16.64 0.56 0.49
N ALA A 5 17.35 1.40 -0.28
CA ALA A 5 16.87 2.76 -0.57
C ALA A 5 15.59 2.75 -1.42
N ILE A 6 15.50 1.83 -2.38
CA ILE A 6 14.31 1.66 -3.24
C ILE A 6 13.12 1.16 -2.41
N ILE A 7 13.34 0.22 -1.49
CA ILE A 7 12.30 -0.29 -0.60
C ILE A 7 11.78 0.84 0.30
N ASN A 8 12.67 1.63 0.91
CA ASN A 8 12.29 2.76 1.75
C ASN A 8 11.50 3.81 0.96
N GLU A 9 11.88 4.12 -0.28
CA GLU A 9 11.11 5.02 -1.15
C GLU A 9 9.70 4.47 -1.43
N LYS A 10 9.57 3.16 -1.70
CA LYS A 10 8.26 2.53 -1.89
C LYS A 10 7.40 2.58 -0.63
N LEU A 11 7.98 2.36 0.55
CA LEU A 11 7.27 2.45 1.83
C LEU A 11 6.75 3.87 2.09
N GLU A 12 7.57 4.88 1.81
CA GLU A 12 7.14 6.29 1.90
C GLU A 12 5.94 6.56 0.98
N LYS A 13 5.99 6.08 -0.27
CA LYS A 13 4.88 6.22 -1.23
C LYS A 13 3.62 5.46 -0.83
N MET A 14 3.74 4.32 -0.14
CA MET A 14 2.57 3.58 0.35
C MET A 14 1.69 4.41 1.28
N SER A 15 2.24 5.40 1.98
CA SER A 15 1.45 6.32 2.81
C SER A 15 0.40 7.11 2.01
N ALA A 16 0.66 7.37 0.73
CA ALA A 16 -0.26 8.08 -0.15
C ALA A 16 -1.55 7.29 -0.41
N ILE A 17 -1.54 5.96 -0.29
CA ILE A 17 -2.73 5.10 -0.44
C ILE A 17 -3.82 5.50 0.57
N PHE A 18 -3.44 5.92 1.78
CA PHE A 18 -4.38 6.33 2.83
C PHE A 18 -5.01 7.71 2.57
N ARG A 19 -4.39 8.52 1.70
CA ARG A 19 -4.92 9.81 1.28
C ARG A 19 -5.81 9.64 0.06
N GLU A 20 -5.28 9.01 -1.00
CA GLU A 20 -6.00 8.81 -2.25
C GLU A 20 -5.51 7.54 -2.99
N PRO A 21 -6.27 6.43 -2.94
CA PRO A 21 -5.90 5.19 -3.62
C PRO A 21 -6.27 5.24 -5.11
N THR A 22 -5.32 5.71 -5.94
CA THR A 22 -5.49 5.77 -7.41
C THR A 22 -4.94 4.52 -8.12
N PRO A 23 -5.47 4.16 -9.31
CA PRO A 23 -4.91 3.06 -10.11
C PRO A 23 -3.42 3.23 -10.43
N GLU A 24 -2.97 4.46 -10.70
CA GLU A 24 -1.59 4.77 -11.07
C GLU A 24 -0.64 4.49 -9.91
N LEU A 25 -1.02 4.91 -8.70
CA LEU A 25 -0.25 4.64 -7.48
C LEU A 25 -0.15 3.14 -7.21
N PHE A 26 -1.23 2.40 -7.41
CA PHE A 26 -1.23 0.95 -7.22
C PHE A 26 -0.32 0.24 -8.22
N ARG A 27 -0.30 0.66 -9.50
CA ARG A 27 0.59 0.07 -10.52
C ARG A 27 2.06 0.37 -10.27
N GLU A 28 2.38 1.48 -9.60
CA GLU A 28 3.75 1.79 -9.18
C GLU A 28 4.23 0.92 -7.99
N LEU A 29 3.30 0.58 -7.10
CA LEU A 29 3.62 -0.09 -5.83
C LEU A 29 3.49 -1.62 -5.88
N PHE A 30 2.55 -2.15 -6.65
CA PHE A 30 2.20 -3.57 -6.68
C PHE A 30 2.33 -4.17 -8.07
N THR A 31 2.59 -5.47 -8.13
CA THR A 31 2.47 -6.24 -9.38
C THR A 31 1.00 -6.54 -9.70
N GLU A 32 0.69 -6.82 -10.96
CA GLU A 32 -0.67 -7.14 -11.42
C GLU A 32 -1.24 -8.37 -10.69
N ASP A 33 -0.38 -9.33 -10.38
CA ASP A 33 -0.67 -10.62 -9.74
C ASP A 33 -0.40 -10.62 -8.23
N CYS A 34 -0.27 -9.46 -7.59
CA CYS A 34 0.12 -9.38 -6.18
C CYS A 34 -0.86 -10.09 -5.24
N ASP A 35 -0.31 -10.66 -4.16
CA ASP A 35 -1.08 -11.15 -3.03
C ASP A 35 -1.03 -10.13 -1.89
N TYR A 36 -2.18 -9.54 -1.56
CA TYR A 36 -2.28 -8.63 -0.41
C TYR A 36 -3.06 -9.29 0.72
N ILE A 37 -2.38 -9.50 1.86
CA ILE A 37 -2.99 -10.05 3.07
C ILE A 37 -3.28 -8.91 4.04
N THR A 38 -4.56 -8.70 4.34
CA THR A 38 -5.00 -7.65 5.26
C THR A 38 -4.74 -8.05 6.73
N PHE A 39 -4.86 -7.08 7.64
CA PHE A 39 -4.69 -7.31 9.08
C PHE A 39 -5.62 -8.37 9.69
N ASN A 40 -6.78 -8.63 9.08
CA ASN A 40 -7.74 -9.65 9.53
C ASN A 40 -7.63 -10.97 8.75
N GLY A 41 -6.52 -11.17 8.01
CA GLY A 41 -6.24 -12.42 7.28
C GLY A 41 -7.03 -12.58 5.98
N ARG A 42 -7.71 -11.54 5.50
CA ARG A 42 -8.35 -11.58 4.18
C ARG A 42 -7.27 -11.51 3.11
N HIS A 43 -7.35 -12.42 2.15
CA HIS A 43 -6.50 -12.43 0.96
C HIS A 43 -7.19 -11.69 -0.18
N LEU A 44 -6.53 -10.67 -0.71
CA LEU A 44 -6.91 -9.96 -1.94
C LEU A 44 -5.97 -10.40 -3.06
N LYS A 45 -6.53 -10.86 -4.17
CA LYS A 45 -5.79 -11.46 -5.27
C LYS A 45 -5.72 -10.48 -6.45
N GLY A 46 -4.51 -10.04 -6.73
CA GLY A 46 -4.20 -9.11 -7.80
C GLY A 46 -4.48 -7.64 -7.44
N ILE A 47 -3.97 -6.77 -8.30
CA ILE A 47 -3.98 -5.32 -8.10
C ILE A 47 -5.40 -4.73 -8.04
N GLU A 48 -6.34 -5.27 -8.83
CA GLU A 48 -7.71 -4.76 -8.91
C GLU A 48 -8.49 -5.01 -7.62
N GLU A 49 -8.37 -6.20 -7.02
CA GLU A 49 -9.00 -6.48 -5.72
C GLU A 49 -8.39 -5.64 -4.61
N ASN A 50 -7.07 -5.46 -4.63
CA ASN A 50 -6.34 -4.65 -3.67
C ASN A 50 -6.77 -3.16 -3.75
N LEU A 51 -6.79 -2.59 -4.95
CA LEU A 51 -7.22 -1.21 -5.20
C LEU A 51 -8.67 -0.99 -4.75
N ARG A 52 -9.58 -1.88 -5.16
CA ARG A 52 -11.00 -1.78 -4.82
C ARG A 52 -11.22 -1.79 -3.30
N ALA A 53 -10.49 -2.63 -2.57
CA ALA A 53 -10.59 -2.67 -1.12
C ALA A 53 -10.14 -1.35 -0.48
N HIS A 54 -9.04 -0.75 -0.95
CA HIS A 54 -8.54 0.51 -0.43
C HIS A 54 -9.44 1.71 -0.79
N GLN A 55 -10.00 1.74 -2.00
CA GLN A 55 -11.00 2.75 -2.39
C GLN A 55 -12.26 2.68 -1.53
N GLN A 56 -12.72 1.47 -1.19
CA GLN A 56 -13.85 1.30 -0.27
C GLN A 56 -13.54 1.86 1.13
N LEU A 57 -12.33 1.59 1.65
CA LEU A 57 -11.89 2.12 2.94
C LEU A 57 -11.76 3.63 2.95
N ALA A 58 -11.19 4.23 1.89
CA ALA A 58 -11.07 5.68 1.74
C ALA A 58 -12.43 6.41 1.72
N GLY A 59 -13.48 5.74 1.23
CA GLY A 59 -14.85 6.26 1.28
C GLY A 59 -15.47 6.28 2.68
N LEU A 60 -14.92 5.54 3.65
CA LEU A 60 -15.43 5.50 5.01
C LEU A 60 -14.95 6.73 5.80
N ARG A 61 -15.87 7.35 6.55
CA ARG A 61 -15.54 8.51 7.40
C ARG A 61 -14.43 8.24 8.42
N LEU A 62 -14.29 6.99 8.87
CA LEU A 62 -13.26 6.58 9.83
C LEU A 62 -11.83 6.79 9.30
N PHE A 63 -11.62 6.68 7.98
CA PHE A 63 -10.31 6.81 7.36
C PHE A 63 -10.02 8.21 6.81
N ARG A 64 -10.96 9.15 6.95
CA ARG A 64 -10.74 10.53 6.50
C ARG A 64 -9.67 11.19 7.36
N GLY A 65 -8.55 11.55 6.73
CA GLY A 65 -7.39 12.13 7.42
C GLY A 65 -6.53 11.10 8.15
N ALA A 66 -6.74 9.80 7.91
CA ALA A 66 -5.83 8.77 8.39
C ALA A 66 -4.47 8.89 7.69
N GLU A 67 -3.41 8.57 8.42
CA GLU A 67 -2.06 8.53 7.92
C GLU A 67 -1.43 7.19 8.27
N LEU A 68 -0.65 6.65 7.33
CA LEU A 68 0.17 5.48 7.57
C LEU A 68 1.55 5.94 8.04
N LEU A 69 1.87 5.63 9.29
CA LEU A 69 3.21 5.78 9.83
C LEU A 69 3.97 4.48 9.64
N TRP A 70 5.19 4.58 9.12
CA TRP A 70 6.06 3.45 8.90
C TRP A 70 7.46 3.74 9.47
N GLU A 71 8.14 2.69 9.90
CA GLU A 71 9.54 2.73 10.34
C GLU A 71 10.22 1.51 9.74
N SER A 72 11.36 1.68 9.06
CA SER A 72 12.22 0.57 8.67
C SER A 72 13.38 0.44 9.65
N ARG A 73 13.65 -0.78 10.09
CA ARG A 73 14.89 -1.14 10.79
C ARG A 73 15.75 -1.90 9.80
N GLN A 74 17.07 -1.68 9.88
CA GLN A 74 18.10 -2.23 8.99
C GLN A 74 17.63 -3.47 8.22
N ILE A 75 17.39 -3.29 6.92
CA ILE A 75 16.93 -4.37 6.06
C ILE A 75 18.16 -5.23 5.76
N ARG A 76 18.22 -6.42 6.37
CA ARG A 76 19.28 -7.39 6.03
C ARG A 76 19.01 -7.90 4.62
N CYS A 77 19.72 -7.32 3.67
CA CYS A 77 19.78 -7.78 2.28
C CYS A 77 20.74 -8.96 2.18
#